data_AF-A0A2A3HBS5-F1
#
_entry.id   AF-A0A2A3HBS5-F1
#
_cell.length_a   1.000
_cell.length_b   1.000
_cell.length_c   1.000
_cell.angle_alpha   90.00
_cell.angle_beta   90.00
_cell.angle_gamma   90.00
#
_symmetry.space_group_name_H-M   'P 1'
#
loop_
_entity.id
_entity.type
_entity.pdbx_description
1 polymer ?
#
loop_
_entity_poly.entity_id
_entity_poly.type
_entity_poly.pdbx_seq_one_letter_code
_entity_poly.pdbx_strand_id
1 'polypeptide(L)'
;MPDPAPGGDPGHAGAHPSEQEHAAWSRVRRTATGMGHHAAKNALAAARKAAEDDSLIGRDAFLARAVAEEWERITETLADHAGTYDPADDPFVQGELAARAHQEETAVHDH
;
A
#
# COMPACT_ATOMS: atom_id res chain seq x y z
N MET A 1 32.38 36.63 3.79
CA MET A 1 31.52 35.70 3.03
C MET A 1 31.16 34.57 3.99
N PRO A 2 29.94 34.51 4.55
CA PRO A 2 29.50 33.33 5.28
C PRO A 2 29.07 32.24 4.29
N ASP A 3 29.48 31.00 4.55
CA ASP A 3 29.00 29.78 3.91
C ASP A 3 27.46 29.68 3.97
N PRO A 4 26.78 29.25 2.89
CA PRO A 4 25.38 28.88 2.99
C PRO A 4 25.23 27.56 3.75
N ALA A 5 24.31 27.56 4.71
CA ALA A 5 23.83 26.40 5.45
C ALA A 5 23.44 25.24 4.50
N PRO A 6 23.56 23.97 4.93
CA PRO A 6 23.03 22.87 4.14
C PRO A 6 21.52 23.07 4.03
N GLY A 7 21.06 23.33 2.81
CA GLY A 7 19.66 23.20 2.42
C GLY A 7 19.28 21.73 2.56
N GLY A 8 18.96 21.32 3.78
CA GLY A 8 18.19 20.12 4.03
C GLY A 8 16.79 20.39 3.49
N ASP A 9 16.57 20.03 2.25
CA ASP A 9 15.23 19.76 1.72
C ASP A 9 14.80 18.40 2.31
N PRO A 10 13.83 18.33 3.24
CA PRO A 10 13.27 17.07 3.68
C PRO A 10 12.01 16.76 2.85
N GLY A 11 12.00 17.08 1.55
CA GLY A 11 10.84 16.94 0.68
C GLY A 11 10.72 15.59 -0.02
N HIS A 12 11.67 14.66 0.17
CA HIS A 12 11.62 13.36 -0.49
C HIS A 12 12.31 12.23 0.30
N ALA A 13 12.23 12.26 1.63
CA ALA A 13 12.44 11.04 2.42
C ALA A 13 11.15 10.23 2.31
N GLY A 14 11.23 8.99 1.81
CA GLY A 14 10.09 8.10 1.54
C GLY A 14 9.03 8.18 2.63
N ALA A 15 7.92 8.85 2.32
CA ALA A 15 6.81 8.97 3.24
C ALA A 15 6.35 7.56 3.58
N HIS A 16 6.49 7.17 4.84
CA HIS A 16 5.87 5.97 5.34
C HIS A 16 4.37 6.06 5.00
N PRO A 17 3.77 4.99 4.44
CA PRO A 17 2.35 5.03 4.10
C PRO A 17 1.55 5.44 5.32
N SER A 18 0.64 6.40 5.15
CA SER A 18 -0.18 6.86 6.26
C SER A 18 -1.07 5.72 6.78
N GLU A 19 -1.47 5.77 8.05
CA GLU A 19 -2.31 4.72 8.64
C GLU A 19 -3.60 4.44 7.85
N GLN A 20 -4.16 5.46 7.21
CA GLN A 20 -5.36 5.31 6.39
C GLN A 20 -5.07 4.60 5.06
N GLU A 21 -3.88 4.76 4.47
CA GLU A 21 -3.45 3.98 3.30
C GLU A 21 -3.30 2.52 3.69
N HIS A 22 -2.61 2.24 4.79
CA HIS A 22 -2.51 0.89 5.33
C HIS A 22 -3.89 0.28 5.62
N ALA A 23 -4.83 1.06 6.16
CA ALA A 23 -6.19 0.60 6.40
C ALA A 23 -6.95 0.29 5.08
N ALA A 24 -6.75 1.12 4.05
CA ALA A 24 -7.31 0.90 2.72
C ALA A 24 -6.73 -0.38 2.08
N TRP A 25 -5.41 -0.56 2.14
CA TRP A 25 -4.74 -1.77 1.65
C TRP A 25 -5.19 -3.02 2.41
N SER A 26 -5.28 -2.95 3.74
CA SER A 26 -5.80 -4.05 4.56
C SER A 26 -7.21 -4.46 4.17
N ARG A 27 -8.06 -3.49 3.78
CA ARG A 27 -9.41 -3.78 3.28
C ARG A 27 -9.38 -4.45 1.92
N VAL A 28 -8.52 -3.99 1.01
CA VAL A 28 -8.32 -4.62 -0.30
C VAL A 28 -7.86 -6.07 -0.12
N ARG A 29 -6.84 -6.33 0.69
CA ARG A 29 -6.32 -7.69 0.96
C ARG A 29 -7.36 -8.63 1.53
N ARG A 30 -8.16 -8.18 2.51
CA ARG A 30 -9.28 -8.97 3.04
C ARG A 30 -10.32 -9.31 1.98
N THR A 31 -10.55 -8.40 1.04
CA THR A 31 -11.48 -8.63 -0.08
C THR A 31 -10.87 -9.60 -1.08
N ALA A 32 -9.58 -9.47 -1.36
CA ALA A 32 -8.86 -10.31 -2.31
C ALA A 32 -8.60 -11.73 -1.79
N THR A 33 -8.62 -11.97 -0.48
CA THR A 33 -8.32 -13.29 0.11
C THR A 33 -9.23 -14.36 -0.51
N GLY A 34 -8.64 -15.41 -1.07
CA GLY A 34 -9.35 -16.47 -1.78
C GLY A 34 -9.73 -16.15 -3.24
N MET A 35 -9.42 -14.96 -3.76
CA MET A 35 -9.65 -14.62 -5.17
C MET A 35 -8.54 -15.16 -6.06
N GLY A 36 -8.90 -15.70 -7.23
CA GLY A 36 -7.95 -16.00 -8.30
C GLY A 36 -7.66 -14.79 -9.20
N HIS A 37 -6.64 -14.91 -10.06
CA HIS A 37 -6.14 -13.83 -10.92
C HIS A 37 -7.24 -13.09 -11.70
N HIS A 38 -8.19 -13.79 -12.32
CA HIS A 38 -9.26 -13.16 -13.10
C HIS A 38 -10.21 -12.30 -12.24
N ALA A 39 -10.55 -12.75 -11.04
CA ALA A 39 -11.42 -12.01 -10.13
C ALA A 39 -10.69 -10.75 -9.63
N ALA A 40 -9.42 -10.87 -9.25
CA ALA A 40 -8.58 -9.74 -8.85
C ALA A 40 -8.42 -8.72 -9.99
N LYS A 41 -8.21 -9.17 -11.23
CA LYS A 41 -8.12 -8.29 -12.40
C LYS A 41 -9.40 -7.50 -12.68
N ASN A 42 -10.56 -8.11 -12.46
CA ASN A 42 -11.85 -7.41 -12.58
C ASN A 42 -12.01 -6.36 -11.48
N ALA A 43 -11.61 -6.69 -10.24
CA ALA A 43 -11.63 -5.75 -9.12
C ALA A 43 -10.65 -4.59 -9.35
N LEU A 44 -9.46 -4.84 -9.90
CA LEU A 44 -8.50 -3.83 -10.30
C LEU A 44 -9.10 -2.86 -11.33
N ALA A 45 -9.77 -3.37 -12.36
CA ALA A 45 -10.42 -2.53 -13.36
C ALA A 45 -11.48 -1.61 -12.73
N ALA A 46 -12.27 -2.13 -11.79
CA ALA A 46 -13.24 -1.33 -11.04
C ALA A 46 -12.57 -0.29 -10.14
N ALA A 47 -11.48 -0.65 -9.46
CA ALA A 47 -10.73 0.25 -8.59
C ALA A 47 -10.06 1.39 -9.37
N ARG A 48 -9.44 1.09 -10.53
CA ARG A 48 -8.88 2.12 -11.41
C ARG A 48 -9.94 3.10 -11.89
N LYS A 49 -11.10 2.59 -12.33
CA LYS A 49 -12.23 3.44 -12.71
C LYS A 49 -12.70 4.33 -11.57
N ALA A 50 -12.71 3.83 -10.34
CA ALA A 50 -13.06 4.65 -9.17
C ALA A 50 -11.99 5.70 -8.85
N ALA A 51 -10.70 5.40 -9.07
CA ALA A 51 -9.61 6.34 -8.87
C ALA A 51 -9.56 7.45 -9.95
N GLU A 52 -10.09 7.17 -11.15
CA GLU A 52 -10.25 8.12 -12.25
C GLU A 52 -11.51 8.99 -12.12
N ASP A 53 -12.29 8.85 -11.04
CA ASP A 53 -13.49 9.66 -10.82
C ASP A 53 -13.11 11.11 -10.48
N ASP A 54 -13.32 12.01 -11.45
CA ASP A 54 -13.05 13.45 -11.34
C ASP A 54 -13.82 14.16 -10.21
N SER A 55 -14.84 13.52 -9.62
CA SER A 55 -15.55 14.05 -8.46
C SER A 55 -14.79 13.87 -7.14
N LEU A 56 -13.80 12.98 -7.09
CA LEU A 56 -12.96 12.76 -5.92
C LEU A 56 -11.92 13.88 -5.78
N ILE A 57 -11.76 14.41 -4.56
CA ILE A 57 -10.81 15.48 -4.28
C ILE A 57 -10.00 15.19 -3.01
N GLY A 58 -8.80 15.75 -2.95
CA GLY A 58 -7.94 15.70 -1.77
C GLY A 58 -7.70 14.27 -1.29
N ARG A 59 -8.16 13.97 -0.07
CA ARG A 59 -7.91 12.68 0.59
C ARG A 59 -8.59 11.51 -0.10
N ASP A 60 -9.80 11.70 -0.63
CA ASP A 60 -10.56 10.61 -1.24
C ASP A 60 -9.95 10.16 -2.56
N ALA A 61 -9.50 11.11 -3.38
CA ALA A 61 -8.75 10.82 -4.60
C ALA A 61 -7.45 10.05 -4.30
N PHE A 62 -6.75 10.47 -3.24
CA PHE A 62 -5.53 9.80 -2.80
C PHE A 62 -5.79 8.37 -2.30
N LEU A 63 -6.84 8.14 -1.51
CA LEU A 63 -7.21 6.80 -1.05
C LEU A 63 -7.69 5.90 -2.19
N ALA A 64 -8.43 6.43 -3.16
CA ALA A 64 -8.88 5.66 -4.33
C ALA A 64 -7.68 5.19 -5.17
N ARG A 65 -6.67 6.05 -5.34
CA ARG A 65 -5.41 5.68 -5.98
C ARG A 65 -4.67 4.59 -5.20
N ALA A 66 -4.51 4.76 -3.89
CA ALA A 66 -3.86 3.76 -3.04
C ALA A 66 -4.56 2.38 -3.09
N VAL A 67 -5.90 2.37 -3.20
CA VAL A 67 -6.69 1.14 -3.40
C VAL A 67 -6.40 0.50 -4.76
N ALA A 68 -6.33 1.28 -5.83
CA ALA A 68 -6.02 0.78 -7.17
C ALA A 68 -4.61 0.19 -7.26
N GLU A 69 -3.63 0.86 -6.64
CA GLU A 69 -2.24 0.39 -6.56
C GLU A 69 -2.13 -0.94 -5.79
N GLU A 70 -2.89 -1.12 -4.71
CA GLU A 70 -2.92 -2.40 -3.99
C GLU A 70 -3.52 -3.54 -4.84
N TRP A 71 -4.60 -3.27 -5.56
CA TRP A 71 -5.18 -4.26 -6.49
C TRP A 71 -4.24 -4.63 -7.63
N GLU A 72 -3.42 -3.69 -8.09
CA GLU A 72 -2.40 -3.93 -9.11
C GLU A 72 -1.37 -4.92 -8.59
N ARG A 73 -0.79 -4.65 -7.42
CA ARG A 73 0.18 -5.54 -6.78
C ARG A 73 -0.38 -6.95 -6.57
N ILE A 74 -1.59 -7.08 -6.04
CA ILE A 74 -2.24 -8.39 -5.85
C ILE A 74 -2.41 -9.13 -7.18
N THR A 75 -2.78 -8.42 -8.24
CA THR A 75 -2.97 -9.02 -9.56
C THR A 75 -1.63 -9.49 -10.16
N GLU A 76 -0.55 -8.75 -9.93
CA GLU A 76 0.82 -9.13 -10.31
C GLU A 76 1.27 -10.38 -9.53
N THR A 77 1.10 -10.41 -8.20
CA THR A 77 1.38 -11.59 -7.39
C THR A 77 0.62 -12.81 -7.90
N LEU A 78 -0.66 -12.66 -8.23
CA LEU A 78 -1.47 -13.76 -8.77
C LEU A 78 -1.13 -14.12 -10.22
N ALA A 79 -0.41 -13.28 -10.97
CA ALA A 79 0.05 -13.62 -12.31
C ALA A 79 1.21 -14.62 -12.26
N ASP A 80 2.08 -14.48 -11.25
CA ASP A 80 3.24 -15.34 -11.05
C ASP A 80 2.93 -16.61 -10.22
N HIS A 81 1.82 -16.61 -9.48
CA HIS A 81 1.40 -17.73 -8.63
C HIS A 81 0.13 -18.42 -9.12
N ALA A 82 0.19 -19.74 -9.33
CA ALA A 82 -0.99 -20.55 -9.61
C ALA A 82 -1.78 -20.79 -8.31
N GLY A 83 -2.82 -19.99 -8.07
CA GLY A 83 -3.66 -20.17 -6.89
C GLY A 83 -4.59 -19.00 -6.61
N THR A 84 -5.16 -19.03 -5.42
CA THR A 84 -5.92 -17.92 -4.85
C THR A 84 -5.00 -17.04 -4.02
N TYR A 85 -5.30 -15.76 -3.93
CA TYR A 85 -4.54 -14.83 -3.09
C TYR A 85 -4.67 -15.21 -1.61
N ASP A 86 -3.53 -15.33 -0.95
CA ASP A 86 -3.41 -15.41 0.50
C ASP A 86 -2.38 -14.35 0.96
N PRO A 87 -2.78 -13.37 1.79
CA PRO A 87 -1.83 -12.39 2.32
C PRO A 87 -0.72 -13.00 3.18
N ALA A 88 -0.88 -14.22 3.69
CA ALA A 88 0.18 -14.93 4.40
C ALA A 88 1.35 -15.31 3.48
N ASP A 89 1.08 -15.52 2.20
CA ASP A 89 2.07 -15.91 1.19
C ASP A 89 2.62 -14.71 0.40
N ASP A 90 2.12 -13.50 0.67
CA ASP A 90 2.51 -12.28 -0.04
C ASP A 90 3.78 -11.64 0.60
N PRO A 91 4.92 -11.62 -0.12
CA PRO A 91 6.18 -11.12 0.43
C PRO A 91 6.15 -9.62 0.76
N PHE A 92 5.32 -8.82 0.08
CA PHE A 92 5.16 -7.41 0.42
C PHE A 92 4.48 -7.26 1.79
N VAL A 93 3.42 -8.04 2.03
CA VAL A 93 2.70 -8.06 3.31
C VAL A 93 3.63 -8.52 4.44
N GLN A 94 4.44 -9.55 4.21
CA GLN A 94 5.41 -10.01 5.20
C GLN A 94 6.45 -8.94 5.53
N GLY A 95 6.92 -8.17 4.54
CA GLY A 95 7.82 -7.03 4.74
C GLY A 95 7.21 -5.93 5.59
N GLU A 96 5.94 -5.57 5.36
CA GLU A 96 5.23 -4.57 6.17
C GLU A 96 5.02 -5.02 7.61
N LEU A 97 4.65 -6.28 7.84
CA LEU A 97 4.47 -6.84 9.17
C LEU A 97 5.78 -6.87 9.94
N ALA A 98 6.88 -7.27 9.29
CA ALA A 98 8.20 -7.24 9.90
C ALA A 98 8.62 -5.81 10.27
N ALA A 99 8.41 -4.84 9.37
CA ALA A 99 8.73 -3.43 9.65
C ALA A 99 7.96 -2.87 10.85
N ARG A 100 6.68 -3.25 11.02
CA ARG A 100 5.89 -2.85 12.19
C ARG A 100 6.38 -3.49 13.48
N ALA A 101 6.67 -4.79 13.47
CA ALA A 101 7.21 -5.48 14.63
C ALA A 101 8.52 -4.84 15.11
N HIS A 102 9.39 -4.42 14.18
CA HIS A 102 10.62 -3.70 14.54
C HIS A 102 10.38 -2.32 15.15
N GLN A 103 9.34 -1.59 14.73
CA GLN A 103 8.97 -0.30 15.32
C GLN A 103 8.42 -0.48 16.75
N GLU A 104 7.64 -1.53 16.98
CA GLU A 104 7.13 -1.88 18.31
C GLU A 104 8.26 -2.30 19.25
N GLU A 105 9.23 -3.09 18.76
CA GLU A 105 10.41 -3.51 19.54
C GLU A 105 11.32 -2.33 19.89
N THR A 106 11.57 -1.42 18.95
CA THR A 106 12.38 -0.22 19.21
C THR A 106 11.68 0.76 20.16
N ALA A 107 10.35 0.89 20.10
CA ALA A 107 9.59 1.71 21.05
C ALA A 107 9.59 1.13 22.47
N VAL A 108 9.69 -0.19 22.63
CA VAL A 108 9.78 -0.86 23.94
C VAL A 108 11.18 -0.76 24.56
N HIS A 109 12.23 -0.56 23.76
CA HIS A 109 13.61 -0.46 24.24
C HIS A 109 14.02 0.97 24.67
N ASP A 110 13.17 1.97 24.45
CA ASP A 110 13.39 3.39 24.81
C ASP A 110 12.58 3.80 26.07
N HIS A 111 12.38 2.89 27.03
CA HIS A 111 11.73 3.15 28.32
C HIS A 111 12.55 2.57 29.48
#